data_AF-A0A9E3BIZ5-F1
#
_entry.id   AF-A0A9E3BIZ5-F1
#
_cell.length_a   1.000
_cell.length_b   1.000
_cell.length_c   1.000
_cell.angle_alpha   90.00
_cell.angle_beta   90.00
_cell.angle_gamma   90.00
#
_symmetry.space_group_name_H-M   'P 1'
#
loop_
_entity.id
_entity.type
_entity.pdbx_description
1 polymer ?
#
loop_
_entity_poly.entity_id
_entity_poly.type
_entity_poly.pdbx_seq_one_letter_code
_entity_poly.pdbx_strand_id
1 'polypeptide(L)'
;MNRLRFLLLALLALPAAGCGSDEPTESDYLSVVRQTVRFAEADARKAAVPGSATGPLLVDVKSFRGGSLRATGSLIDLDRVSKSIDRPFRATVPDSSFNCVTLELGPSCWVPKNGVFVHLNLASRAPQQITMNVTTTTTASNFIPPVLCDRAYRLEFVKGTKGGEWVLQEKQLVKSC
;
A
#
# COMPACT_ATOMS: atom_id res chain seq x y z
N MET A 1 5.28 3.82 -77.87
CA MET A 1 5.37 5.07 -77.05
C MET A 1 3.93 5.34 -76.60
N ASN A 2 3.49 5.33 -75.34
CA ASN A 2 4.10 5.59 -74.04
C ASN A 2 3.47 4.67 -72.97
N ARG A 3 4.29 4.29 -71.99
CA ARG A 3 3.96 3.34 -70.91
C ARG A 3 3.08 4.01 -69.85
N LEU A 4 1.90 3.44 -69.60
CA LEU A 4 1.02 3.81 -68.48
C LEU A 4 1.66 3.30 -67.17
N ARG A 5 2.06 4.23 -66.29
CA ARG A 5 2.58 3.94 -64.95
C ARG A 5 1.41 3.55 -64.05
N PHE A 6 1.30 2.27 -63.69
CA PHE A 6 0.49 1.82 -62.57
C PHE A 6 1.23 2.14 -61.26
N LEU A 7 0.81 3.22 -60.60
CA LEU A 7 1.17 3.55 -59.22
C LEU A 7 0.33 2.66 -58.29
N LEU A 8 0.89 1.52 -57.90
CA LEU A 8 0.40 0.72 -56.78
C LEU A 8 0.75 1.46 -55.48
N LEU A 9 -0.19 2.23 -54.94
CA LEU A 9 -0.19 2.65 -53.55
C LEU A 9 -0.41 1.41 -52.68
N ALA A 10 0.68 0.82 -52.22
CA ALA A 10 0.65 -0.12 -51.11
C ALA A 10 0.38 0.67 -49.82
N LEU A 11 -0.89 0.82 -49.44
CA LEU A 11 -1.27 1.21 -48.08
C LEU A 11 -0.81 0.09 -47.14
N LEU A 12 0.36 0.29 -46.53
CA LEU A 12 0.76 -0.43 -45.32
C LEU A 12 -0.18 -0.01 -44.19
N ALA A 13 -1.25 -0.77 -44.01
CA ALA A 13 -2.02 -0.78 -42.78
C ALA A 13 -1.09 -1.33 -41.68
N LEU A 14 -0.38 -0.44 -41.00
CA LEU A 14 0.27 -0.75 -39.74
C LEU A 14 -0.82 -1.27 -38.80
N PRO A 15 -0.74 -2.52 -38.30
CA PRO A 15 -1.60 -2.92 -37.21
C PRO A 15 -1.29 -1.96 -36.07
N ALA A 16 -2.29 -1.19 -35.64
CA ALA A 16 -2.25 -0.51 -34.37
C ALA A 16 -2.12 -1.63 -33.32
N ALA A 17 -0.87 -1.98 -32.99
CA ALA A 17 -0.57 -2.73 -31.78
C ALA A 17 -1.22 -1.91 -30.68
N GLY A 18 -2.35 -2.42 -30.17
CA GLY A 18 -3.15 -1.71 -29.20
C GLY A 18 -2.21 -1.28 -28.09
N CYS A 19 -2.13 0.03 -27.86
CA CYS A 19 -1.55 0.59 -26.66
C CYS A 19 -2.43 0.09 -25.50
N GLY A 20 -2.23 -1.17 -25.09
CA GLY A 20 -2.76 -1.67 -23.85
C GLY A 20 -2.22 -0.73 -22.79
N SER A 21 -3.10 0.00 -22.12
CA SER A 21 -2.68 0.97 -21.14
C SER A 21 -1.91 0.21 -20.07
N ASP A 22 -0.59 0.44 -20.00
CA ASP A 22 0.30 -0.01 -18.92
C ASP A 22 -0.01 0.64 -17.56
N GLU A 23 -1.13 1.38 -17.48
CA GLU A 23 -1.57 2.05 -16.28
C GLU A 23 -2.22 1.06 -15.31
N PRO A 24 -1.92 1.19 -14.00
CA PRO A 24 -2.61 0.41 -12.98
C PRO A 24 -4.10 0.71 -12.93
N THR A 25 -4.90 -0.34 -12.96
CA THR A 25 -6.36 -0.27 -12.77
C THR A 25 -6.73 -0.20 -11.29
N GLU A 26 -8.01 0.04 -10.98
CA GLU A 26 -8.50 -0.06 -9.60
C GLU A 26 -8.32 -1.47 -9.00
N SER A 27 -8.53 -2.51 -9.81
CA SER A 27 -8.36 -3.91 -9.37
C SER A 27 -6.90 -4.20 -9.00
N ASP A 28 -5.98 -3.69 -9.82
CA ASP A 28 -4.54 -3.76 -9.59
C ASP A 28 -4.18 -3.10 -8.25
N TYR A 29 -4.65 -1.87 -8.03
CA TYR A 29 -4.43 -1.15 -6.79
C TYR A 29 -4.98 -1.90 -5.57
N LEU A 30 -6.21 -2.42 -5.64
CA LEU A 30 -6.83 -3.16 -4.54
C LEU A 30 -6.07 -4.45 -4.19
N SER A 31 -5.50 -5.13 -5.18
CA SER A 31 -4.59 -6.27 -4.96
C SER A 31 -3.32 -5.83 -4.21
N VAL A 32 -2.72 -4.71 -4.62
CA VAL A 32 -1.54 -4.14 -3.97
C VAL A 32 -1.84 -3.68 -2.53
N VAL A 33 -3.02 -3.10 -2.27
CA VAL A 33 -3.48 -2.75 -0.90
C VAL A 33 -3.50 -3.99 -0.01
N ARG A 34 -4.10 -5.09 -0.48
CA ARG A 34 -4.15 -6.35 0.25
C ARG A 34 -2.76 -6.84 0.63
N GLN A 35 -1.85 -6.88 -0.35
CA GLN A 35 -0.48 -7.35 -0.14
C GLN A 35 0.30 -6.43 0.81
N THR A 36 0.13 -5.11 0.66
CA THR A 36 0.76 -4.09 1.53
C THR A 36 0.35 -4.28 2.99
N VAL A 37 -0.95 -4.40 3.27
CA VAL A 37 -1.45 -4.58 4.65
C VAL A 37 -1.00 -5.92 5.22
N ARG A 38 -1.00 -7.00 4.42
CA ARG A 38 -0.51 -8.32 4.85
C ARG A 38 0.97 -8.29 5.22
N PHE A 39 1.80 -7.69 4.36
CA PHE A 39 3.22 -7.52 4.63
C PHE A 39 3.45 -6.68 5.89
N ALA A 40 2.83 -5.49 5.95
CA ALA A 40 3.00 -4.52 7.01
C ALA A 40 2.65 -5.13 8.39
N GLU A 41 1.51 -5.81 8.50
CA GLU A 41 1.13 -6.47 9.74
C GLU A 41 2.09 -7.60 10.12
N ALA A 42 2.40 -8.50 9.19
CA ALA A 42 3.25 -9.66 9.49
C ALA A 42 4.65 -9.22 9.96
N ASP A 43 5.21 -8.22 9.29
CA ASP A 43 6.49 -7.66 9.66
C ASP A 43 6.44 -6.93 11.02
N ALA A 44 5.44 -6.06 11.24
CA ALA A 44 5.29 -5.34 12.50
C ALA A 44 5.14 -6.30 13.69
N ARG A 45 4.38 -7.39 13.55
CA ARG A 45 4.24 -8.42 14.59
C ARG A 45 5.55 -9.17 14.83
N LYS A 46 6.32 -9.46 13.79
CA LYS A 46 7.63 -10.13 13.90
C LYS A 46 8.69 -9.24 14.55
N ALA A 47 8.67 -7.94 14.24
CA ALA A 47 9.63 -6.96 14.76
C ALA A 47 9.26 -6.40 16.14
N ALA A 48 8.05 -6.67 16.62
CA ALA A 48 7.59 -6.18 17.91
C ALA A 48 8.39 -6.79 19.07
N VAL A 49 8.55 -5.99 20.11
CA VAL A 49 9.08 -6.43 21.41
C VAL A 49 8.26 -7.62 21.91
N PRO A 50 8.87 -8.65 22.55
CA PRO A 50 8.12 -9.78 23.10
C PRO A 50 6.91 -9.34 23.94
N GLY A 51 5.74 -9.90 23.65
CA GLY A 51 4.48 -9.54 24.33
C GLY A 51 3.76 -8.30 23.76
N SER A 52 4.36 -7.59 22.79
CA SER A 52 3.73 -6.49 22.04
C SER A 52 3.17 -6.99 20.70
N ALA A 53 2.35 -6.16 20.04
CA ALA A 53 1.72 -6.48 18.75
C ALA A 53 0.91 -7.81 18.75
N THR A 54 0.29 -8.18 19.88
CA THR A 54 -0.59 -9.36 20.00
C THR A 54 -2.07 -9.04 19.77
N GLY A 55 -2.41 -7.74 19.76
CA GLY A 55 -3.77 -7.25 19.63
C GLY A 55 -4.32 -7.18 18.21
N PRO A 56 -5.44 -6.45 18.02
CA PRO A 56 -6.10 -6.34 16.73
C PRO A 56 -5.26 -5.58 15.70
N LEU A 57 -5.52 -5.86 14.42
CA LEU A 57 -5.08 -5.00 13.32
C LEU A 57 -5.97 -3.77 13.24
N LEU A 58 -5.34 -2.60 13.26
CA LEU A 58 -5.95 -1.29 13.04
C LEU A 58 -5.48 -0.77 11.67
N VAL A 59 -6.40 -0.37 10.81
CA VAL A 59 -6.05 0.13 9.47
C VAL A 59 -6.68 1.49 9.21
N ASP A 60 -5.87 2.44 8.78
CA ASP A 60 -6.37 3.69 8.21
C ASP A 60 -6.83 3.50 6.77
N VAL A 61 -8.04 2.97 6.59
CA VAL A 61 -8.65 2.74 5.27
C VAL A 61 -8.76 4.04 4.46
N LYS A 62 -8.96 5.19 5.13
CA LYS A 62 -9.06 6.49 4.45
C LYS A 62 -7.74 6.86 3.79
N SER A 63 -6.61 6.55 4.41
CA SER A 63 -5.29 6.74 3.80
C SER A 63 -5.12 5.94 2.51
N PHE A 64 -5.54 4.66 2.50
CA PHE A 64 -5.52 3.82 1.29
C PHE A 64 -6.50 4.31 0.22
N ARG A 65 -7.70 4.76 0.61
CA ARG A 65 -8.61 5.43 -0.34
C ARG A 65 -7.95 6.66 -0.96
N GLY A 66 -7.30 7.52 -0.16
CA GLY A 66 -6.58 8.68 -0.68
C GLY A 66 -5.44 8.31 -1.64
N GLY A 67 -4.75 7.20 -1.34
CA GLY A 67 -3.71 6.64 -2.21
C GLY A 67 -4.20 6.20 -3.58
N SER A 68 -5.45 5.75 -3.70
CA SER A 68 -5.99 5.26 -4.98
C SER A 68 -6.01 6.36 -6.05
N LEU A 69 -6.30 7.61 -5.66
CA LEU A 69 -6.34 8.74 -6.60
C LEU A 69 -4.98 8.94 -7.27
N ARG A 70 -3.88 8.81 -6.50
CA ARG A 70 -2.52 8.94 -7.03
C ARG A 70 -2.06 7.72 -7.83
N ALA A 71 -2.54 6.54 -7.45
CA ALA A 71 -2.14 5.28 -8.08
C ALA A 71 -2.95 4.92 -9.34
N THR A 72 -4.18 5.42 -9.47
CA THR A 72 -5.12 5.01 -10.53
C THR A 72 -5.78 6.19 -11.24
N GLY A 73 -5.60 7.42 -10.76
CA GLY A 73 -6.35 8.59 -11.23
C GLY A 73 -7.79 8.65 -10.74
N SER A 74 -8.27 7.65 -10.00
CA SER A 74 -9.64 7.55 -9.51
C SER A 74 -9.70 7.28 -8.00
N LEU A 75 -10.73 7.84 -7.36
CA LEU A 75 -10.97 7.69 -5.93
C LEU A 75 -11.87 6.48 -5.69
N ILE A 76 -11.29 5.38 -5.19
CA ILE A 76 -12.01 4.13 -4.98
C ILE A 76 -12.89 4.24 -3.73
N ASP A 77 -14.06 3.60 -3.76
CA ASP A 77 -14.97 3.56 -2.61
C ASP A 77 -14.30 2.95 -1.37
N LEU A 78 -14.59 3.56 -0.22
CA LEU A 78 -14.04 3.13 1.07
C LEU A 78 -14.39 1.68 1.40
N ASP A 79 -15.59 1.24 1.01
CA ASP A 79 -16.06 -0.14 1.20
C ASP A 79 -15.27 -1.13 0.33
N ARG A 80 -14.93 -0.77 -0.92
CA ARG A 80 -14.11 -1.61 -1.80
C ARG A 80 -12.67 -1.74 -1.29
N VAL A 81 -12.08 -0.65 -0.80
CA VAL A 81 -10.76 -0.68 -0.12
C VAL A 81 -10.83 -1.54 1.15
N SER A 82 -11.88 -1.39 1.95
CA SER A 82 -12.06 -2.21 3.17
C SER A 82 -12.17 -3.69 2.85
N LYS A 83 -12.96 -4.06 1.84
CA LYS A 83 -13.14 -5.45 1.40
C LYS A 83 -11.86 -6.05 0.81
N SER A 84 -10.97 -5.26 0.20
CA SER A 84 -9.75 -5.80 -0.40
C SER A 84 -8.72 -6.27 0.62
N ILE A 85 -8.70 -5.69 1.84
CA ILE A 85 -7.78 -6.06 2.92
C ILE A 85 -7.87 -7.55 3.28
N ASP A 86 -9.06 -8.15 3.12
CA ASP A 86 -9.29 -9.61 3.16
C ASP A 86 -8.70 -10.29 4.42
N ARG A 87 -8.94 -9.66 5.58
CA ARG A 87 -8.65 -10.19 6.92
C ARG A 87 -9.40 -9.38 8.00
N PRO A 88 -9.55 -9.90 9.23
CA PRO A 88 -10.18 -9.13 10.31
C PRO A 88 -9.35 -7.90 10.69
N PHE A 89 -9.97 -6.73 10.69
CA PHE A 89 -9.36 -5.47 11.13
C PHE A 89 -10.40 -4.50 11.68
N ARG A 90 -9.93 -3.46 12.39
CA ARG A 90 -10.75 -2.30 12.77
C ARG A 90 -10.31 -1.08 11.95
N ALA A 91 -11.23 -0.53 11.17
CA ALA A 91 -11.00 0.75 10.49
C ALA A 91 -10.86 1.88 11.53
N THR A 92 -9.87 2.74 11.37
CA THR A 92 -9.56 3.84 12.29
C THR A 92 -8.88 4.99 11.55
N VAL A 93 -8.68 6.13 12.20
CA VAL A 93 -7.81 7.23 11.73
C VAL A 93 -6.68 7.45 12.75
N PRO A 94 -5.53 8.07 12.38
CA PRO A 94 -4.36 8.19 13.26
C PRO A 94 -4.69 8.67 14.68
N ASP A 95 -5.46 9.74 14.82
CA ASP A 95 -5.80 10.33 16.12
C ASP A 95 -6.62 9.40 17.04
N SER A 96 -7.35 8.43 16.46
CA SER A 96 -8.14 7.44 17.19
C SER A 96 -7.46 6.07 17.33
N SER A 97 -6.26 5.94 16.77
CA SER A 97 -5.48 4.69 16.78
C SER A 97 -4.63 4.52 18.02
N PHE A 98 -4.46 5.57 18.83
CA PHE A 98 -3.57 5.61 19.96
C PHE A 98 -4.30 6.06 21.22
N ASN A 99 -3.90 5.49 22.36
CA ASN A 99 -4.27 6.01 23.67
C ASN A 99 -3.06 6.77 24.20
N CYS A 100 -3.24 8.05 24.52
CA CYS A 100 -2.19 8.91 25.05
C CYS A 100 -2.59 9.46 26.42
N VAL A 101 -1.65 9.48 27.37
CA VAL A 101 -1.80 10.05 28.71
C VAL A 101 -0.51 10.75 29.12
N THR A 102 -0.62 11.70 30.05
CA THR A 102 0.54 12.35 30.68
C THR A 102 0.77 11.73 32.05
N LEU A 103 1.96 11.20 32.29
CA LEU A 103 2.40 10.61 33.56
C LEU A 103 3.46 11.50 34.21
N GLU A 104 3.80 11.24 35.47
CA GLU A 104 4.89 11.95 36.17
C GLU A 104 6.23 11.86 35.43
N LEU A 105 6.46 10.74 34.72
CA LEU A 105 7.66 10.48 33.92
C LEU A 105 7.58 11.05 32.48
N GLY A 106 6.50 11.74 32.12
CA GLY A 106 6.29 12.33 30.80
C GLY A 106 5.08 11.74 30.02
N PRO A 107 4.86 12.20 28.78
CA PRO A 107 3.78 11.69 27.94
C PRO A 107 4.02 10.23 27.52
N SER A 108 2.95 9.44 27.47
CA SER A 108 2.96 8.04 27.04
C SER A 108 1.84 7.82 26.05
N CYS A 109 2.15 7.15 24.94
CA CYS A 109 1.19 6.75 23.94
C CYS A 109 1.37 5.27 23.60
N TRP A 110 0.28 4.55 23.40
CA TRP A 110 0.30 3.15 22.99
C TRP A 110 -0.83 2.81 22.01
N VAL A 111 -0.64 1.74 21.26
CA VAL A 111 -1.68 1.14 20.42
C VAL A 111 -2.61 0.33 21.32
N PRO A 112 -3.94 0.58 21.31
CA PRO A 112 -4.88 -0.13 22.16
C PRO A 112 -4.76 -1.65 22.05
N LYS A 113 -4.84 -2.34 23.20
CA LYS A 113 -4.73 -3.81 23.32
C LYS A 113 -3.44 -4.37 22.71
N ASN A 114 -2.34 -3.60 22.69
CA ASN A 114 -1.08 -3.98 22.04
C ASN A 114 -1.28 -4.39 20.58
N GLY A 115 -2.14 -3.69 19.84
CA GLY A 115 -2.41 -3.94 18.43
C GLY A 115 -1.29 -3.51 17.49
N VAL A 116 -1.58 -3.60 16.18
CA VAL A 116 -0.75 -3.06 15.11
C VAL A 116 -1.58 -2.04 14.34
N PHE A 117 -1.07 -0.81 14.20
CA PHE A 117 -1.67 0.20 13.34
C PHE A 117 -0.93 0.28 12.00
N VAL A 118 -1.67 0.32 10.89
CA VAL A 118 -1.15 0.43 9.53
C VAL A 118 -1.75 1.67 8.86
N HIS A 119 -0.88 2.54 8.36
CA HIS A 119 -1.23 3.78 7.68
C HIS A 119 -0.44 3.92 6.36
N LEU A 120 -1.14 4.24 5.28
CA LEU A 120 -0.49 4.56 4.01
C LEU A 120 -0.10 6.04 3.98
N ASN A 121 1.21 6.32 3.96
CA ASN A 121 1.69 7.69 3.82
C ASN A 121 1.52 8.20 2.38
N LEU A 122 1.85 7.35 1.40
CA LEU A 122 1.86 7.70 -0.02
C LEU A 122 1.72 6.47 -0.91
N ALA A 123 0.86 6.55 -1.92
CA ALA A 123 0.93 5.69 -3.09
C ALA A 123 1.35 6.50 -4.32
N SER A 124 2.18 5.91 -5.17
CA SER A 124 2.59 6.47 -6.46
C SER A 124 2.60 5.38 -7.53
N ARG A 125 2.50 5.80 -8.80
CA ARG A 125 2.52 4.90 -9.95
C ARG A 125 3.60 5.29 -10.97
N ALA A 126 4.11 4.29 -11.65
CA ALA A 126 4.82 4.39 -12.91
C ALA A 126 4.26 3.31 -13.86
N PRO A 127 4.61 3.30 -15.17
CA PRO A 127 4.18 2.23 -16.07
C PRO A 127 4.53 0.87 -15.46
N GLN A 128 3.52 -0.01 -15.29
CA GLN A 128 3.66 -1.35 -14.72
C GLN A 128 4.22 -1.43 -13.28
N GLN A 129 4.25 -0.31 -12.53
CA GLN A 129 4.75 -0.25 -11.16
C GLN A 129 3.82 0.55 -10.24
N ILE A 130 3.57 0.02 -9.03
CA ILE A 130 2.93 0.75 -7.92
C ILE A 130 3.90 0.75 -6.74
N THR A 131 4.17 1.93 -6.18
CA THR A 131 4.95 2.08 -4.95
C THR A 131 4.04 2.50 -3.80
N MET A 132 4.14 1.78 -2.69
CA MET A 132 3.39 2.03 -1.45
C MET A 132 4.36 2.38 -0.33
N ASN A 133 4.24 3.59 0.21
CA ASN A 133 4.95 4.01 1.41
C ASN A 133 4.02 3.86 2.60
N VAL A 134 4.31 2.90 3.48
CA VAL A 134 3.44 2.50 4.58
C VAL A 134 4.17 2.65 5.91
N THR A 135 3.48 3.18 6.92
CA THR A 135 3.93 3.20 8.31
C THR A 135 3.16 2.17 9.11
N THR A 136 3.88 1.40 9.91
CA THR A 136 3.30 0.55 10.94
C THR A 136 3.68 1.06 12.32
N THR A 137 2.71 1.15 13.21
CA THR A 137 2.93 1.56 14.60
C THR A 137 2.56 0.42 15.54
N THR A 138 3.44 0.13 16.49
CA THR A 138 3.21 -0.83 17.59
C THR A 138 3.52 -0.16 18.94
N THR A 139 3.24 -0.84 20.04
CA THR A 139 3.66 -0.38 21.37
C THR A 139 4.99 -1.02 21.73
N ALA A 140 5.95 -0.23 22.22
CA ALA A 140 7.19 -0.73 22.80
C ALA A 140 7.05 -0.73 24.33
N SER A 141 6.65 -1.87 24.88
CA SER A 141 6.36 -2.05 26.32
C SER A 141 7.60 -2.25 27.20
N ASN A 142 8.79 -2.30 26.61
CA ASN A 142 10.08 -2.36 27.31
C ASN A 142 10.56 -1.00 27.83
N PHE A 143 9.84 0.08 27.53
CA PHE A 143 10.09 1.43 28.05
C PHE A 143 9.07 1.79 29.14
N ILE A 144 9.51 2.57 30.12
CA ILE A 144 8.65 3.14 31.16
C ILE A 144 8.77 4.67 31.10
N PRO A 145 7.71 5.39 30.70
CA PRO A 145 6.41 4.85 30.28
C PRO A 145 6.45 4.22 28.86
N PRO A 146 5.46 3.40 28.48
CA PRO A 146 5.39 2.81 27.14
C PRO A 146 5.38 3.88 26.05
N VAL A 147 6.03 3.58 24.93
CA VAL A 147 6.13 4.48 23.78
C VAL A 147 5.63 3.80 22.50
N LEU A 148 5.27 4.61 21.51
CA LEU A 148 4.97 4.13 20.16
C LEU A 148 6.27 3.78 19.44
N CYS A 149 6.25 2.68 18.71
CA CYS A 149 7.32 2.23 17.83
C CYS A 149 6.81 2.24 16.39
N ASP A 150 7.30 3.22 15.61
CA ASP A 150 6.99 3.39 14.19
C ASP A 150 8.05 2.77 13.30
N ARG A 151 7.62 1.98 12.33
CA ARG A 151 8.44 1.48 11.23
C ARG A 151 7.84 1.95 9.91
N ALA A 152 8.67 2.51 9.03
CA ALA A 152 8.22 2.98 7.72
C ALA A 152 8.88 2.18 6.61
N TYR A 153 8.09 1.80 5.62
CA TYR A 153 8.50 0.99 4.48
C TYR A 153 8.17 1.67 3.17
N ARG A 154 9.05 1.45 2.18
CA ARG A 154 8.76 1.62 0.77
C ARG A 154 8.63 0.23 0.15
N LEU A 155 7.46 -0.06 -0.41
CA LEU A 155 7.15 -1.34 -1.04
C LEU A 155 6.89 -1.11 -2.53
N GLU A 156 7.58 -1.84 -3.39
CA GLU A 156 7.45 -1.71 -4.83
C GLU A 156 6.83 -2.97 -5.43
N PHE A 157 5.73 -2.77 -6.14
CA PHE A 157 4.97 -3.82 -6.80
C PHE A 157 5.09 -3.65 -8.30
N VAL A 158 5.34 -4.75 -9.00
CA VAL A 158 5.38 -4.78 -10.47
C VAL A 158 4.39 -5.80 -11.02
N LYS A 159 3.92 -5.53 -12.23
CA LYS A 159 3.02 -6.45 -12.93
C LYS A 159 3.82 -7.66 -13.42
N GLY A 160 3.45 -8.85 -12.93
CA GLY A 160 4.07 -10.11 -13.31
C GLY A 160 3.87 -10.43 -14.79
N THR A 161 4.91 -10.96 -15.43
CA THR A 161 4.89 -11.33 -16.85
C THR A 161 3.97 -12.52 -17.17
N LYS A 162 3.62 -13.31 -16.15
CA LYS A 162 2.72 -14.47 -16.27
C LYS A 162 1.46 -14.20 -15.45
N GLY A 163 0.32 -14.00 -16.13
CA GLY A 163 -0.98 -13.82 -15.49
C GLY A 163 -1.32 -12.39 -15.08
N GLY A 164 -0.39 -11.43 -15.22
CA GLY A 164 -0.65 -10.02 -14.94
C GLY A 164 -0.88 -9.70 -13.46
N GLU A 165 -0.56 -10.63 -12.56
CA GLU A 165 -0.66 -10.42 -11.12
C GLU A 165 0.42 -9.45 -10.63
N TRP A 166 0.07 -8.57 -9.70
CA TRP A 166 1.02 -7.67 -9.07
C TRP A 166 1.81 -8.40 -8.01
N VAL A 167 3.13 -8.33 -8.08
CA VAL A 167 4.03 -8.99 -7.14
C VAL A 167 4.88 -7.95 -6.43
N LEU A 168 5.06 -8.12 -5.12
CA LEU A 168 6.02 -7.33 -4.35
C LEU A 168 7.44 -7.68 -4.83
N GLN A 169 8.09 -6.74 -5.51
CA GLN A 169 9.45 -6.90 -6.04
C GLN A 169 10.49 -6.44 -5.03
N GLU A 170 10.27 -5.28 -4.42
CA GLU A 170 11.22 -4.68 -3.49
C GLU A 170 10.54 -4.25 -2.20
N LYS A 171 11.27 -4.45 -1.09
CA LYS A 171 10.91 -3.95 0.23
C LYS A 171 12.11 -3.21 0.81
N GLN A 172 11.91 -1.95 1.20
CA GLN A 172 12.93 -1.13 1.81
C GLN A 172 12.42 -0.59 3.14
N LEU A 173 13.15 -0.85 4.24
CA LEU A 173 12.92 -0.22 5.53
C LEU A 173 13.52 1.19 5.49
N VAL A 174 12.66 2.21 5.60
CA VAL A 174 13.06 3.62 5.54
C VAL A 174 13.32 4.17 6.95
N LYS A 175 12.54 3.73 7.94
CA LYS A 175 12.67 4.12 9.35
C LYS A 175 12.40 2.92 10.23
N SER A 176 13.23 2.75 11.26
CA SER A 176 13.03 1.79 12.34
C SER A 176 12.87 2.52 13.68
N CYS A 177 12.22 1.86 14.62
CA CYS A 177 12.50 1.98 16.05
C CYS A 177 13.89 1.39 16.32
#